data_AF-A0A7S2FNZ6-F1
#
_entry.id   AF-A0A7S2FNZ6-F1
#
_cell.length_a   1.000
_cell.length_b   1.000
_cell.length_c   1.000
_cell.angle_alpha   90.00
_cell.angle_beta   90.00
_cell.angle_gamma   90.00
#
_symmetry.space_group_name_H-M   'P 1'
#
loop_
_entity.id
_entity.type
_entity.pdbx_description
1 polymer ?
#
loop_
_entity_poly.entity_id
_entity_poly.type
_entity_poly.pdbx_seq_one_letter_code
_entity_poly.pdbx_strand_id
1 'polypeptide(L)'
;PEHRPRIAAALRADLRGNACHRCASHVLEAALVYCSEAWQLELVHELLCCSREDLIALAQHQYGSFVLGAFLQVPCRSSEEALTQIAQAAALVASGKNGQRLLQDLSLDACIAA
;
A
#
# COMPACT_ATOMS: atom_id res chain seq x y z
N PRO A 1 24.83 1.12 -5.52
CA PRO A 1 24.51 0.03 -6.49
C PRO A 1 23.61 0.53 -7.63
N GLU A 2 24.10 0.48 -8.86
CA GLU A 2 23.51 1.11 -10.07
C GLU A 2 22.21 0.45 -10.58
N HIS A 3 21.86 -0.75 -10.11
CA HIS A 3 20.66 -1.45 -10.56
C HIS A 3 19.38 -1.00 -9.85
N ARG A 4 19.49 -0.43 -8.65
CA ARG A 4 18.32 0.01 -7.86
C ARG A 4 17.49 1.07 -8.61
N PRO A 5 18.08 2.12 -9.22
CA PRO A 5 17.33 3.09 -10.04
C PRO A 5 16.62 2.47 -11.25
N ARG A 6 17.14 1.39 -11.84
CA ARG A 6 16.51 0.71 -12.99
C ARG A 6 15.31 -0.14 -12.58
N ILE A 7 15.46 -0.90 -11.48
CA ILE A 7 14.37 -1.66 -10.87
C ILE A 7 13.26 -0.69 -10.47
N ALA A 8 13.65 0.43 -9.87
CA ALA A 8 12.78 1.52 -9.50
C ALA A 8 11.91 2.04 -10.65
N ALA A 9 12.55 2.42 -11.76
CA ALA A 9 11.84 2.90 -12.94
C ALA A 9 10.87 1.86 -13.50
N ALA A 10 11.26 0.57 -13.50
CA ALA A 10 10.40 -0.52 -13.96
C ALA A 10 9.18 -0.74 -13.05
N LEU A 11 9.36 -0.61 -11.72
CA LEU A 11 8.28 -0.73 -10.76
C LEU A 11 7.26 0.41 -10.92
N ARG A 12 7.73 1.64 -11.16
CA ARG A 12 6.88 2.82 -11.35
C ARG A 12 6.08 2.80 -12.65
N ALA A 13 6.57 2.15 -13.71
CA ALA A 13 5.87 2.08 -14.99
C ALA A 13 4.46 1.46 -14.89
N ASP A 14 4.26 0.53 -13.95
CA ASP A 14 2.94 -0.01 -13.60
C ASP A 14 2.90 -0.35 -12.10
N LEU A 15 2.99 0.68 -11.27
CA LEU A 15 3.11 0.50 -9.81
C LEU A 15 1.93 -0.29 -9.23
N ARG A 16 0.73 -0.05 -9.75
CA ARG A 16 -0.49 -0.70 -9.28
C ARG A 16 -0.61 -2.15 -9.75
N GLY A 17 -0.33 -2.42 -11.03
CA GLY A 17 -0.27 -3.81 -11.51
C GLY A 17 0.79 -4.61 -10.77
N ASN A 18 1.95 -3.99 -10.48
CA ASN A 18 3.00 -4.59 -9.69
C ASN A 18 2.57 -4.87 -8.24
N ALA A 19 1.82 -3.96 -7.59
CA ALA A 19 1.28 -4.18 -6.25
C ALA A 19 0.29 -5.36 -6.19
N CYS A 20 -0.45 -5.59 -7.28
CA CYS A 20 -1.36 -6.72 -7.42
C CYS A 20 -0.70 -7.98 -7.99
N HIS A 21 0.60 -7.97 -8.27
CA HIS A 21 1.28 -9.12 -8.86
C HIS A 21 1.94 -9.99 -7.79
N ARG A 22 1.79 -11.33 -7.90
CA ARG A 22 2.33 -12.30 -6.93
C ARG A 22 3.81 -12.10 -6.63
N CYS A 23 4.62 -11.83 -7.65
CA CYS A 23 6.07 -11.69 -7.47
C CYS A 23 6.51 -10.24 -7.27
N ALA A 24 5.82 -9.28 -7.91
CA ALA A 24 6.28 -7.89 -7.90
C ALA A 24 5.88 -7.15 -6.62
N SER A 25 4.80 -7.58 -5.95
CA SER A 25 4.42 -7.12 -4.61
C SER A 25 5.58 -7.27 -3.62
N HIS A 26 6.23 -8.43 -3.58
CA HIS A 26 7.40 -8.64 -2.74
C HIS A 26 8.59 -7.73 -3.08
N VAL A 27 8.76 -7.37 -4.36
CA VAL A 27 9.80 -6.43 -4.78
C VAL A 27 9.47 -5.02 -4.28
N LEU A 28 8.20 -4.62 -4.29
CA LEU A 28 7.74 -3.34 -3.74
C LEU A 28 7.91 -3.28 -2.22
N GLU A 29 7.55 -4.33 -1.51
CA GLU A 29 7.79 -4.44 -0.06
C GLU A 29 9.29 -4.33 0.26
N ALA A 30 10.14 -5.07 -0.47
CA ALA A 30 11.58 -5.00 -0.29
C ALA A 30 12.15 -3.61 -0.64
N ALA A 31 11.59 -2.94 -1.65
CA ALA A 31 12.01 -1.60 -2.00
C ALA A 31 11.80 -0.60 -0.85
N LEU A 32 10.72 -0.73 -0.09
CA LEU A 32 10.49 0.10 1.10
C LEU A 32 11.52 -0.13 2.20
N VAL A 33 12.18 -1.29 2.23
CA VAL A 33 13.21 -1.61 3.23
C VAL A 33 14.60 -1.18 2.78
N TYR A 34 14.91 -1.32 1.48
CA TYR A 34 16.30 -1.23 0.99
C TYR A 34 16.61 -0.02 0.09
N CYS A 35 15.59 0.68 -0.43
CA CYS A 35 15.80 1.90 -1.21
C CYS A 35 16.01 3.12 -0.32
N SER A 36 16.56 4.20 -0.88
CA SER A 36 16.70 5.48 -0.18
C SER A 36 15.35 6.08 0.18
N GLU A 37 15.28 6.83 1.28
CA GLU A 37 14.08 7.52 1.77
C GLU A 37 13.35 8.31 0.68
N ALA A 38 14.06 9.15 -0.08
CA ALA A 38 13.47 9.91 -1.19
C ALA A 38 12.69 9.03 -2.18
N TRP A 39 13.20 7.83 -2.42
CA TRP A 39 12.60 6.88 -3.37
C TRP A 39 11.40 6.15 -2.77
N GLN A 40 11.47 5.83 -1.47
CA GLN A 40 10.34 5.27 -0.74
C GLN A 40 9.17 6.27 -0.75
N LEU A 41 9.46 7.56 -0.48
CA LEU A 41 8.45 8.61 -0.49
C LEU A 41 7.81 8.80 -1.86
N GLU A 42 8.58 8.73 -2.95
CA GLU A 42 8.03 8.78 -4.32
C GLU A 42 7.07 7.62 -4.59
N LEU A 43 7.46 6.39 -4.25
CA LEU A 43 6.60 5.23 -4.41
C LEU A 43 5.32 5.35 -3.60
N VAL A 44 5.45 5.74 -2.33
CA VAL A 44 4.32 5.90 -1.42
C VAL A 44 3.36 6.94 -1.95
N HIS A 45 3.88 8.09 -2.37
CA HIS A 45 3.07 9.14 -2.97
C HIS A 45 2.34 8.64 -4.23
N GLU A 46 3.05 7.98 -5.14
CA GLU A 46 2.48 7.51 -6.41
C GLU A 46 1.40 6.43 -6.23
N LEU A 47 1.61 5.48 -5.31
CA LEU A 47 0.61 4.43 -5.03
C LEU A 47 -0.59 4.98 -4.27
N LEU A 48 -0.38 5.87 -3.30
CA LEU A 48 -1.43 6.32 -2.38
C LEU A 48 -2.20 7.55 -2.86
N CYS A 49 -1.71 8.27 -3.86
CA CYS A 49 -2.44 9.39 -4.49
C CYS A 49 -3.54 8.93 -5.47
N CYS A 50 -4.00 7.68 -5.36
CA CYS A 50 -5.11 7.15 -6.15
C CYS A 50 -6.47 7.43 -5.49
N SER A 51 -7.56 7.07 -6.18
CA SER A 51 -8.90 7.27 -5.63
C SER A 51 -9.14 6.38 -4.40
N ARG A 52 -10.08 6.77 -3.54
CA ARG A 52 -10.46 5.97 -2.37
C ARG A 52 -10.93 4.56 -2.78
N GLU A 53 -11.64 4.46 -3.89
CA GLU A 53 -12.11 3.20 -4.46
C GLU A 53 -10.94 2.30 -4.84
N ASP A 54 -9.85 2.88 -5.35
CA ASP A 54 -8.63 2.15 -5.68
C ASP A 54 -7.90 1.64 -4.45
N LEU A 55 -7.83 2.44 -3.39
CA LEU A 55 -7.28 2.04 -2.10
C LEU A 55 -8.06 0.88 -1.49
N ILE A 56 -9.40 0.93 -1.54
CA ILE A 56 -10.27 -0.14 -1.06
C ILE A 56 -10.03 -1.42 -1.88
N ALA A 57 -9.98 -1.31 -3.21
CA ALA A 57 -9.72 -2.45 -4.08
C ALA A 57 -8.35 -3.08 -3.79
N LEU A 58 -7.32 -2.27 -3.54
CA LEU A 58 -5.99 -2.74 -3.18
C LEU A 58 -5.97 -3.42 -1.81
N ALA A 59 -6.66 -2.84 -0.82
CA ALA A 59 -6.81 -3.40 0.52
C ALA A 59 -7.49 -4.78 0.53
N GLN A 60 -8.43 -5.01 -0.38
CA GLN A 60 -9.12 -6.29 -0.52
C GLN A 60 -8.35 -7.31 -1.36
N HIS A 61 -7.33 -6.87 -2.10
CA HIS A 61 -6.57 -7.73 -3.00
C HIS A 61 -5.57 -8.62 -2.25
N GLN A 62 -5.43 -9.89 -2.67
CA GLN A 62 -4.62 -10.89 -1.95
C GLN A 62 -3.11 -10.60 -1.88
N TYR A 63 -2.58 -9.80 -2.81
CA TYR A 63 -1.19 -9.32 -2.79
C TYR A 63 -1.13 -7.82 -2.48
N GLY A 64 -2.16 -7.08 -2.89
CA GLY A 64 -2.21 -5.63 -2.76
C GLY A 64 -2.33 -5.20 -1.31
N SER A 65 -3.02 -5.97 -0.47
CA SER A 65 -3.18 -5.67 0.95
C SER A 65 -1.84 -5.59 1.69
N PHE A 66 -0.87 -6.45 1.34
CA PHE A 66 0.46 -6.45 1.94
C PHE A 66 1.26 -5.21 1.52
N VAL A 67 1.24 -4.88 0.23
CA VAL A 67 1.91 -3.69 -0.29
C VAL A 67 1.29 -2.43 0.30
N LEU A 68 -0.03 -2.33 0.33
CA LEU A 68 -0.73 -1.20 0.93
C LEU A 68 -0.38 -1.06 2.42
N GLY A 69 -0.41 -2.16 3.19
CA GLY A 69 -0.03 -2.15 4.60
C GLY A 69 1.40 -1.69 4.84
N ALA A 70 2.34 -2.10 4.00
CA ALA A 70 3.73 -1.64 4.08
C ALA A 70 3.85 -0.13 3.76
N PHE A 71 3.12 0.34 2.76
CA PHE A 71 3.14 1.75 2.33
C PHE A 71 2.48 2.66 3.37
N LEU A 72 1.41 2.22 4.02
CA LEU A 72 0.72 2.97 5.08
C LEU A 72 1.57 3.12 6.36
N GLN A 73 2.57 2.27 6.57
CA GLN A 73 3.49 2.36 7.70
C GLN A 73 4.65 3.35 7.50
N VAL A 74 4.88 3.82 6.27
CA VAL A 74 5.92 4.82 6.00
C VAL A 74 5.46 6.17 6.57
N PRO A 75 6.20 6.84 7.46
CA PRO A 75 5.75 8.08 8.09
C PRO A 75 5.83 9.26 7.11
N CYS A 76 4.73 9.55 6.41
CA CYS A 76 4.64 10.69 5.51
C CYS A 76 3.18 11.17 5.33
N ARG A 77 3.00 12.36 4.77
CA ARG A 77 1.66 12.94 4.58
C ARG A 77 0.71 12.05 3.75
N SER A 78 1.23 11.42 2.69
CA SER A 78 0.41 10.58 1.80
C SER A 78 -0.07 9.29 2.49
N SER A 79 0.74 8.70 3.38
CA SER A 79 0.32 7.54 4.15
C SER A 79 -0.70 7.90 5.22
N GLU A 80 -0.53 9.03 5.92
CA GLU A 80 -1.51 9.54 6.90
C GLU A 80 -2.88 9.82 6.27
N GLU A 81 -2.89 10.44 5.08
CA GLU A 81 -4.12 10.72 4.33
C GLU A 81 -4.80 9.42 3.87
N ALA A 82 -4.03 8.48 3.32
CA ALA A 82 -4.56 7.18 2.91
C ALA A 82 -5.04 6.33 4.11
N LEU A 83 -4.35 6.38 5.24
CA LEU A 83 -4.78 5.74 6.50
C LEU A 83 -6.14 6.28 6.93
N THR A 84 -6.32 7.61 6.86
CA THR A 84 -7.59 8.26 7.17
C THR A 84 -8.70 7.79 6.22
N GLN A 85 -8.42 7.70 4.92
CA GLN A 85 -9.39 7.19 3.94
C GLN A 85 -9.76 5.71 4.19
N ILE A 86 -8.78 4.87 4.52
CA ILE A 86 -8.99 3.45 4.85
C ILE A 86 -9.80 3.31 6.15
N ALA A 87 -9.50 4.10 7.17
CA ALA A 87 -10.25 4.10 8.43
C ALA A 87 -11.71 4.52 8.22
N GLN A 88 -11.96 5.57 7.42
CA GLN A 88 -13.32 6.01 7.06
C GLN A 88 -14.08 4.98 6.22
N ALA A 89 -13.37 4.14 5.48
CA ALA A 89 -13.92 3.08 4.66
C ALA A 89 -13.77 1.68 5.30
N ALA A 90 -13.52 1.59 6.61
CA ALA A 90 -13.16 0.34 7.28
C ALA A 90 -14.19 -0.77 7.04
N ALA A 91 -15.49 -0.47 7.10
CA ALA A 91 -16.55 -1.44 6.82
C ALA A 91 -16.49 -2.00 5.39
N LEU A 92 -16.19 -1.16 4.39
CA LEU A 92 -16.05 -1.60 3.00
C LEU A 92 -14.77 -2.43 2.84
N VAL A 93 -13.66 -1.98 3.41
CA VAL A 93 -12.38 -2.71 3.41
C VAL A 93 -12.54 -4.09 4.07
N ALA A 94 -13.26 -4.17 5.18
CA ALA A 94 -13.52 -5.40 5.94
C ALA A 94 -14.49 -6.39 5.27
N SER A 95 -15.03 -6.09 4.08
CA SER A 95 -15.92 -7.01 3.37
C SER A 95 -15.24 -8.32 2.92
N GLY A 96 -13.90 -8.35 2.86
CA GLY A 96 -13.11 -9.52 2.53
C GLY A 96 -12.01 -9.83 3.54
N LYS A 97 -11.55 -11.09 3.57
CA LYS A 97 -10.52 -11.57 4.51
C LYS A 97 -9.21 -10.76 4.49
N ASN A 98 -8.79 -10.28 3.31
CA ASN A 98 -7.53 -9.56 3.15
C ASN A 98 -7.62 -8.17 3.77
N GLY A 99 -8.74 -7.46 3.54
CA GLY A 99 -8.98 -6.15 4.14
C GLY A 99 -9.22 -6.23 5.64
N GLN A 100 -9.91 -7.26 6.14
CA GLN A 100 -10.00 -7.52 7.59
C GLN A 100 -8.62 -7.71 8.21
N ARG A 101 -7.77 -8.53 7.58
CA ARG A 101 -6.41 -8.75 8.06
C ARG A 101 -5.58 -7.47 8.05
N LEU A 102 -5.67 -6.68 6.98
CA LEU A 102 -5.00 -5.39 6.89
C LEU A 102 -5.43 -4.44 8.03
N LEU A 103 -6.73 -4.32 8.30
CA LEU A 103 -7.23 -3.46 9.38
C LEU A 103 -6.74 -3.94 10.75
N GLN A 104 -6.66 -5.25 10.99
CA GLN A 104 -6.07 -5.79 12.22
C GLN A 104 -4.58 -5.45 12.34
N ASP A 105 -3.81 -5.63 11.26
CA ASP A 105 -2.38 -5.33 11.25
C ASP A 105 -2.12 -3.82 11.47
N LEU A 106 -3.07 -2.95 11.08
CA LEU A 106 -3.06 -1.50 11.30
C LEU A 106 -3.72 -1.07 12.63
N SER A 107 -4.27 -1.99 13.42
CA SER A 107 -5.07 -1.69 14.64
C SER A 107 -6.27 -0.76 14.38
N LEU A 108 -6.90 -0.90 13.21
CA LEU A 108 -8.10 -0.16 12.76
C LEU A 108 -9.37 -1.02 12.79
N ASP A 109 -9.33 -2.20 13.41
CA ASP A 109 -10.46 -3.11 13.53
C ASP A 109 -11.62 -2.52 14.36
N ALA A 110 -11.32 -1.64 15.31
CA ALA A 110 -12.33 -0.90 16.06
C ALA A 110 -13.22 -0.01 15.17
N CYS A 111 -12.72 0.44 14.00
CA CYS A 111 -13.46 1.27 13.06
C CYS A 111 -14.54 0.49 12.29
N ILE A 112 -14.59 -0.84 12.40
CA ILE A 112 -15.61 -1.67 11.73
C ILE A 112 -16.96 -1.62 12.48
N ALA A 113 -16.92 -1.40 13.80
CA ALA A 113 -18.08 -1.48 14.69
C ALA A 113 -18.75 -0.11 14.97
N ALA A 114 -18.19 0.98 14.43
CA ALA A 114 -18.69 2.35 14.57
C ALA A 114 -19.60 2.75 13.40
#